data_AF-A0A0G1JJG1-F1
#
_entry.id   AF-A0A0G1JJG1-F1
#
_cell.length_a   1.000
_cell.length_b   1.000
_cell.length_c   1.000
_cell.angle_alpha   90.00
_cell.angle_beta   90.00
_cell.angle_gamma   90.00
#
_symmetry.space_group_name_H-M   'P 1'
#
loop_
_entity.id
_entity.type
_entity.pdbx_description
1 polymer ?
#
loop_
_entity_poly.entity_id
_entity_poly.type
_entity_poly.pdbx_seq_one_letter_code
_entity_poly.pdbx_strand_id
1 'polypeptide(L)'
;MKFHNLLYQRSIKIISIALAVSVLAFLLIFQQAHAAAVITAASTTIPEAVPPNNGSITATQVVTLVGDTFVASIPVNSITVNNLPAGLALAVTRNNDTQITISFSGNATNHANVNDVTNASVRADATALTLGAAATSGNFTFDFSDPAVTTKTQLGGACGTQETDCDRNLVCAPVEIDKRYMCRGSSDTLGCLNTFNSMSQADKDSFGVVTANDLCATGLVCNTVIDTVQGICANDFGGKKAAELKLGEDTTDIRNEINRVINIFLSFLAILGVGLIIYGGILWATAGGNDEQVGKARKTMIAAVIGLIIIAVAWTIISYVINLGDTLS
;
A
#
# COMPACT_ATOMS: atom_id res chain seq x y z
N MET A 1 -35.23 -57.91 -27.10
CA MET A 1 -35.05 -56.49 -26.70
C MET A 1 -34.85 -56.25 -25.19
N LYS A 2 -35.48 -56.98 -24.25
CA LYS A 2 -35.36 -56.74 -22.79
C LYS A 2 -33.93 -56.87 -22.21
N PHE A 3 -33.10 -57.77 -22.75
CA PHE A 3 -31.73 -58.02 -22.25
C PHE A 3 -30.75 -56.85 -22.51
N HIS A 4 -30.91 -56.15 -23.63
CA HIS A 4 -30.02 -55.04 -24.00
C HIS A 4 -30.23 -53.80 -23.10
N ASN A 5 -31.48 -53.56 -22.69
CA ASN A 5 -31.82 -52.46 -21.80
C ASN A 5 -31.32 -52.69 -20.36
N LEU A 6 -31.28 -53.94 -19.90
CA LEU A 6 -30.75 -54.29 -18.57
C LEU A 6 -29.23 -54.11 -18.47
N LEU A 7 -28.49 -54.40 -19.54
CA LEU A 7 -27.05 -54.15 -19.59
C LEU A 7 -26.75 -52.66 -19.60
N TYR A 8 -27.49 -51.87 -20.39
CA TYR A 8 -27.36 -50.41 -20.44
C TYR A 8 -27.60 -49.74 -19.07
N GLN A 9 -28.66 -50.16 -18.37
CA GLN A 9 -29.00 -49.65 -17.03
C GLN A 9 -27.94 -50.02 -15.97
N ARG A 10 -27.33 -51.21 -16.07
CA ARG A 10 -26.23 -51.61 -15.18
C ARG A 10 -24.96 -50.81 -15.45
N SER A 11 -24.63 -50.55 -16.72
CA SER A 11 -23.48 -49.74 -17.09
C SER A 11 -23.60 -48.30 -16.60
N ILE A 12 -24.78 -47.67 -16.70
CA ILE A 12 -25.02 -46.30 -16.20
C ILE A 12 -24.87 -46.21 -14.67
N LYS A 13 -25.38 -47.19 -13.93
CA LYS A 13 -25.24 -47.21 -12.46
C LYS A 13 -23.78 -47.36 -12.03
N ILE A 14 -23.00 -48.21 -12.70
CA ILE A 14 -21.58 -48.40 -12.42
C ILE A 14 -20.79 -47.12 -12.72
N ILE A 15 -21.09 -46.44 -13.83
CA ILE A 15 -20.45 -45.17 -14.20
C ILE A 15 -20.81 -44.06 -13.19
N SER A 16 -22.06 -43.96 -12.74
CA SER A 16 -22.47 -42.95 -11.75
C SER A 16 -21.81 -43.16 -10.39
N ILE A 17 -21.68 -44.42 -9.95
CA ILE A 17 -21.01 -44.74 -8.69
C ILE A 17 -19.50 -44.47 -8.81
N ALA A 18 -18.87 -44.84 -9.93
CA ALA A 18 -17.46 -44.56 -10.17
C ALA A 18 -17.18 -43.05 -10.21
N LEU A 19 -18.05 -42.26 -10.86
CA LEU A 19 -17.93 -40.79 -10.89
C LEU A 19 -18.10 -40.20 -9.49
N ALA A 20 -19.09 -40.67 -8.70
CA ALA A 20 -19.31 -40.20 -7.34
C ALA A 20 -18.16 -40.54 -6.40
N VAL A 21 -17.56 -41.74 -6.52
CA VAL A 21 -16.39 -42.15 -5.73
C VAL A 21 -15.14 -41.37 -6.13
N SER A 22 -14.92 -41.11 -7.42
CA SER A 22 -13.82 -40.25 -7.87
C SER A 22 -13.99 -38.80 -7.46
N VAL A 23 -15.21 -38.25 -7.48
CA VAL A 23 -15.50 -36.89 -6.99
C VAL A 23 -15.32 -36.81 -5.47
N LEU A 24 -15.76 -37.81 -4.71
CA LEU A 24 -15.56 -37.86 -3.26
C LEU A 24 -14.08 -38.04 -2.87
N ALA A 25 -13.34 -38.89 -3.60
CA ALA A 25 -11.89 -39.03 -3.42
C ALA A 25 -11.16 -37.73 -3.79
N PHE A 26 -11.58 -37.04 -4.85
CA PHE A 26 -11.04 -35.74 -5.23
C PHE A 26 -11.35 -34.67 -4.19
N LEU A 27 -12.55 -34.64 -3.61
CA LEU A 27 -12.94 -33.77 -2.49
C LEU A 27 -12.10 -34.04 -1.23
N LEU A 28 -11.86 -35.30 -0.89
CA LEU A 28 -11.04 -35.71 0.26
C LEU A 28 -9.55 -35.39 0.07
N ILE A 29 -9.05 -35.42 -1.17
CA ILE A 29 -7.67 -35.02 -1.52
C ILE A 29 -7.55 -33.49 -1.53
N PHE A 30 -8.57 -32.76 -1.99
CA PHE A 30 -8.60 -31.28 -1.96
C PHE A 30 -8.71 -30.72 -0.53
N GLN A 31 -9.31 -31.47 0.40
CA GLN A 31 -9.41 -31.10 1.82
C GLN A 31 -8.07 -31.13 2.59
N GLN A 32 -6.98 -31.64 1.99
CA GLN A 32 -5.68 -31.72 2.66
C GLN A 32 -4.67 -30.65 2.22
N ALA A 33 -5.02 -29.77 1.27
CA ALA A 33 -4.26 -28.56 1.02
C ALA A 33 -4.62 -27.50 2.07
N HIS A 34 -4.24 -27.74 3.33
CA HIS A 34 -4.27 -26.69 4.34
C HIS A 34 -3.28 -25.62 3.89
N ALA A 35 -3.74 -24.38 3.78
CA ALA A 35 -2.85 -23.26 3.54
C ALA A 35 -1.74 -23.30 4.59
N ALA A 36 -0.48 -23.15 4.16
CA ALA A 36 0.63 -23.14 5.10
C ALA A 36 0.37 -22.09 6.19
N ALA A 37 0.71 -22.40 7.44
CA ALA A 37 0.57 -21.47 8.55
C ALA A 37 1.40 -20.20 8.25
N VAL A 38 0.72 -19.09 8.04
CA VAL A 38 1.33 -17.78 7.83
C VAL A 38 1.03 -16.92 9.05
N ILE A 39 2.08 -16.33 9.61
CA ILE A 39 1.99 -15.37 10.70
C ILE A 39 2.28 -13.98 10.17
N THR A 40 1.47 -13.00 10.57
CA THR A 40 1.67 -11.59 10.24
C THR A 40 1.72 -10.77 11.52
N ALA A 41 2.80 -10.01 11.70
CA ALA A 41 2.89 -8.98 12.72
C ALA A 41 2.19 -7.72 12.20
N ALA A 42 1.25 -7.17 12.97
CA ALA A 42 0.43 -6.03 12.57
C ALA A 42 1.20 -4.70 12.49
N SER A 43 2.29 -4.54 13.25
CA SER A 43 3.07 -3.30 13.27
C SER A 43 4.40 -3.55 12.57
N THR A 44 4.79 -2.64 11.69
CA THR A 44 6.11 -2.67 11.05
C THR A 44 7.18 -2.03 11.93
N THR A 45 6.77 -1.22 12.91
CA THR A 45 7.65 -0.50 13.83
C THR A 45 7.09 -0.53 15.25
N ILE A 46 7.92 -0.87 16.21
CA ILE A 46 7.64 -0.84 17.64
C ILE A 46 8.52 0.28 18.23
N PRO A 47 7.94 1.47 18.47
CA PRO A 47 8.70 2.60 18.98
C PRO A 47 8.96 2.48 20.47
N GLU A 48 10.08 3.05 20.90
CA GLU A 48 10.37 3.36 22.29
C GLU A 48 9.33 4.30 22.91
N ALA A 49 9.06 4.12 24.20
CA ALA A 49 8.17 4.99 24.95
C ALA A 49 8.83 6.37 25.21
N VAL A 50 8.22 7.44 24.70
CA VAL A 50 8.70 8.81 24.89
C VAL A 50 7.55 9.69 25.42
N PRO A 51 7.61 10.22 26.67
CA PRO A 51 8.56 9.91 27.76
C PRO A 51 8.32 8.50 28.35
N PRO A 52 9.34 7.81 28.93
CA PRO A 52 10.59 8.34 29.49
C PRO A 52 11.87 8.27 28.64
N ASN A 53 11.85 7.69 27.43
CA ASN A 53 13.01 7.55 26.55
C ASN A 53 14.25 6.90 27.23
N ASN A 54 14.04 5.71 27.80
CA ASN A 54 15.04 4.96 28.57
C ASN A 54 15.17 3.49 28.12
N GLY A 55 14.83 3.20 26.87
CA GLY A 55 14.76 1.87 26.29
C GLY A 55 13.50 1.08 26.65
N SER A 56 12.53 1.68 27.35
CA SER A 56 11.25 1.02 27.65
C SER A 56 10.30 1.03 26.44
N ILE A 57 9.52 -0.04 26.29
CA ILE A 57 8.56 -0.18 25.20
C ILE A 57 7.18 -0.40 25.79
N THR A 58 6.27 0.54 25.52
CA THR A 58 4.85 0.42 25.90
C THR A 58 3.96 -0.04 24.74
N ALA A 59 4.47 0.03 23.51
CA ALA A 59 3.78 -0.48 22.33
C ALA A 59 3.66 -2.01 22.39
N THR A 60 2.58 -2.55 21.84
CA THR A 60 2.31 -3.98 21.77
C THR A 60 2.30 -4.46 20.33
N GLN A 61 2.67 -5.72 20.10
CA GLN A 61 2.61 -6.35 18.80
C GLN A 61 1.43 -7.32 18.72
N VAL A 62 0.43 -7.00 17.89
CA VAL A 62 -0.63 -7.95 17.54
C VAL A 62 -0.15 -8.86 16.42
N VAL A 63 -0.41 -10.16 16.56
CA VAL A 63 0.03 -11.18 15.63
C VAL A 63 -1.17 -11.97 15.16
N THR A 64 -1.36 -12.04 13.85
CA THR A 64 -2.46 -12.78 13.20
C THR A 64 -1.92 -14.02 12.51
N LEU A 65 -2.63 -15.13 12.66
CA LEU A 65 -2.32 -16.44 12.09
C LEU A 65 -3.38 -16.81 11.03
N VAL A 66 -2.93 -17.25 9.87
CA VAL A 66 -3.76 -17.77 8.78
C VAL A 66 -3.29 -19.17 8.43
N GLY A 67 -4.23 -20.08 8.18
CA GLY A 67 -3.93 -21.48 7.80
C GLY A 67 -3.79 -22.45 8.99
N ASP A 68 -3.79 -21.95 10.23
CA ASP A 68 -3.80 -22.75 11.47
C ASP A 68 -4.50 -21.95 12.60
N THR A 69 -4.55 -22.50 13.82
CA THR A 69 -5.06 -21.86 15.04
C THR A 69 -4.07 -22.02 16.19
N PHE A 70 -4.05 -21.06 17.11
CA PHE A 70 -3.30 -21.17 18.35
C PHE A 70 -4.00 -22.13 19.31
N VAL A 71 -3.23 -22.99 19.96
CA VAL A 71 -3.73 -23.88 21.01
C VAL A 71 -4.38 -23.09 22.14
N ALA A 72 -5.37 -23.69 22.82
CA ALA A 72 -6.16 -23.00 23.85
C ALA A 72 -5.30 -22.50 25.03
N SER A 73 -4.26 -23.24 25.38
CA SER A 73 -3.25 -22.87 26.38
C SER A 73 -1.88 -22.83 25.73
N ILE A 74 -1.43 -21.64 25.35
CA ILE A 74 -0.12 -21.45 24.68
C ILE A 74 1.00 -21.83 25.65
N PRO A 75 1.85 -22.82 25.33
CA PRO A 75 2.96 -23.20 26.19
C PRO A 75 3.96 -22.05 26.36
N VAL A 76 4.59 -21.97 27.53
CA VAL A 76 5.68 -21.02 27.78
C VAL A 76 6.80 -21.21 26.75
N ASN A 77 7.40 -20.11 26.30
CA ASN A 77 8.49 -20.09 25.31
C ASN A 77 8.14 -20.66 23.91
N SER A 78 6.90 -21.05 23.65
CA SER A 78 6.47 -21.52 22.32
C SER A 78 6.23 -20.39 21.31
N ILE A 79 6.12 -19.16 21.82
CA ILE A 79 6.14 -17.92 21.04
C ILE A 79 7.41 -17.17 21.42
N THR A 80 8.20 -16.81 20.41
CA THR A 80 9.47 -16.10 20.58
C THR A 80 9.54 -14.92 19.63
N VAL A 81 10.37 -13.94 19.97
CA VAL A 81 10.74 -12.83 19.08
C VAL A 81 12.22 -12.99 18.75
N ASN A 82 12.54 -13.29 17.50
CA ASN A 82 13.91 -13.31 17.02
C ASN A 82 14.46 -11.89 17.04
N ASN A 83 15.73 -11.73 17.42
CA ASN A 83 16.40 -10.44 17.57
C ASN A 83 15.67 -9.49 18.55
N LEU A 84 15.06 -10.03 19.61
CA LEU A 84 14.54 -9.20 20.69
C LEU A 84 15.70 -8.42 21.35
N PRO A 85 15.62 -7.07 21.47
CA PRO A 85 16.65 -6.28 22.13
C PRO A 85 16.94 -6.77 23.55
N ALA A 86 18.23 -6.84 23.89
CA ALA A 86 18.66 -7.30 25.22
C ALA A 86 18.10 -6.39 26.31
N GLY A 87 17.58 -6.98 27.39
CA GLY A 87 16.95 -6.26 28.51
C GLY A 87 15.42 -6.19 28.41
N LEU A 88 14.85 -6.53 27.24
CA LEU A 88 13.41 -6.69 27.09
C LEU A 88 12.96 -8.14 27.34
N ALA A 89 11.81 -8.27 27.98
CA ALA A 89 11.08 -9.53 28.14
C ALA A 89 9.72 -9.42 27.46
N LEU A 90 9.25 -10.53 26.89
CA LEU A 90 7.97 -10.61 26.19
C LEU A 90 6.92 -11.31 27.05
N ALA A 91 5.67 -10.85 26.97
CA ALA A 91 4.52 -11.52 27.55
C ALA A 91 3.42 -11.65 26.48
N VAL A 92 2.88 -12.87 26.34
CA VAL A 92 1.90 -13.21 25.29
C VAL A 92 0.53 -13.40 25.91
N THR A 93 -0.46 -12.71 25.34
CA THR A 93 -1.87 -12.89 25.67
C THR A 93 -2.61 -13.38 24.43
N ARG A 94 -3.35 -14.48 24.54
CA ARG A 94 -4.20 -14.98 23.45
C ARG A 94 -5.49 -14.18 23.39
N ASN A 95 -5.76 -13.53 22.26
CA ASN A 95 -7.01 -12.77 22.06
C ASN A 95 -8.13 -13.68 21.57
N ASN A 96 -7.83 -14.55 20.59
CA ASN A 96 -8.74 -15.55 20.04
C ASN A 96 -7.93 -16.68 19.36
N ASP A 97 -8.60 -17.55 18.61
CA ASP A 97 -7.98 -18.73 17.97
C ASP A 97 -6.95 -18.39 16.90
N THR A 98 -6.98 -17.17 16.34
CA THR A 98 -6.10 -16.72 15.26
C THR A 98 -5.28 -15.49 15.60
N GLN A 99 -5.44 -14.92 16.81
CA GLN A 99 -4.74 -13.70 17.20
C GLN A 99 -4.18 -13.77 18.62
N ILE A 100 -2.95 -13.30 18.75
CA ILE A 100 -2.27 -13.06 20.03
C ILE A 100 -1.74 -11.63 20.08
N THR A 101 -1.59 -11.12 21.30
CA THR A 101 -0.97 -9.84 21.58
C THR A 101 0.30 -10.09 22.37
N ILE A 102 1.42 -9.57 21.88
CA ILE A 102 2.72 -9.59 22.54
C ILE A 102 2.92 -8.21 23.15
N SER A 103 3.20 -8.19 24.45
CA SER A 103 3.62 -7.00 25.19
C SER A 103 5.09 -7.15 25.56
N PHE A 104 5.79 -6.02 25.63
CA PHE A 104 7.20 -5.95 26.00
C PHE A 104 7.31 -5.31 27.39
N SER A 105 8.27 -5.77 28.18
CA SER A 105 8.53 -5.29 29.53
C SER A 105 10.03 -5.24 29.80
N GLY A 106 10.44 -4.49 30.82
CA GLY A 106 11.85 -4.15 31.03
C GLY A 106 12.30 -3.01 30.12
N ASN A 107 13.61 -2.76 30.11
CA ASN A 107 14.23 -1.70 29.32
C ASN A 107 15.36 -2.30 28.49
N ALA A 108 15.46 -1.90 27.23
CA ALA A 108 16.58 -2.26 26.38
C ALA A 108 17.89 -1.68 26.93
N THR A 109 18.90 -2.54 27.08
CA THR A 109 20.22 -2.16 27.60
C THR A 109 20.89 -1.09 26.73
N ASN A 110 20.77 -1.25 25.40
CA ASN A 110 21.21 -0.28 24.40
C ASN A 110 19.97 0.23 23.67
N HIS A 111 19.75 1.54 23.68
CA HIS A 111 18.53 2.18 23.15
C HIS A 111 18.83 3.54 22.50
N ALA A 112 19.99 3.69 21.84
CA ALA A 112 20.22 4.82 20.94
C ALA A 112 19.73 4.45 19.53
N ASN A 113 19.48 5.42 18.65
CA ASN A 113 19.06 5.15 17.25
C ASN A 113 20.03 4.22 16.49
N VAL A 114 21.32 4.20 16.86
CA VAL A 114 22.29 3.26 16.26
C VAL A 114 22.05 1.80 16.65
N ASN A 115 21.16 1.57 17.61
CA ASN A 115 20.78 0.27 18.15
C ASN A 115 19.40 -0.19 17.67
N ASP A 116 18.80 0.51 16.71
CA ASP A 116 17.57 0.08 16.06
C ASP A 116 17.72 -1.33 15.48
N VAL A 117 16.70 -2.16 15.68
CA VAL A 117 16.71 -3.55 15.23
C VAL A 117 15.69 -3.72 14.13
N THR A 118 16.13 -3.76 12.87
CA THR A 118 15.25 -3.79 11.69
C THR A 118 14.82 -5.20 11.25
N ASN A 119 15.37 -6.24 11.88
CA ASN A 119 15.19 -7.63 11.52
C ASN A 119 14.57 -8.47 12.64
N ALA A 120 13.74 -7.86 13.49
CA ALA A 120 12.98 -8.59 14.49
C ALA A 120 11.81 -9.34 13.83
N SER A 121 11.50 -10.54 14.31
CA SER A 121 10.39 -11.35 13.76
C SER A 121 9.76 -12.21 14.85
N VAL A 122 8.45 -12.43 14.79
CA VAL A 122 7.75 -13.34 15.71
C VAL A 122 7.81 -14.76 15.15
N ARG A 123 8.15 -15.73 16.00
CA ARG A 123 8.14 -17.15 15.67
C ARG A 123 7.21 -17.90 16.61
N ALA A 124 6.30 -18.68 16.04
CA ALA A 124 5.49 -19.65 16.76
C ALA A 124 6.01 -21.05 16.44
N ASP A 125 6.38 -21.79 17.48
CA ASP A 125 6.81 -23.18 17.35
C ASP A 125 5.61 -24.11 17.08
N ALA A 126 5.91 -25.32 16.62
CA ALA A 126 4.93 -26.37 16.38
C ALA A 126 3.97 -26.60 17.57
N THR A 127 4.46 -26.44 18.80
CA THR A 127 3.67 -26.67 20.02
C THR A 127 2.68 -25.53 20.35
N ALA A 128 2.85 -24.36 19.74
CA ALA A 128 1.93 -23.24 19.89
C ALA A 128 0.70 -23.35 18.97
N LEU A 129 0.75 -24.26 17.99
CA LEU A 129 -0.18 -24.33 16.87
C LEU A 129 -0.90 -25.69 16.83
N THR A 130 -2.16 -25.68 16.40
CA THR A 130 -3.01 -26.89 16.42
C THR A 130 -2.60 -27.92 15.37
N LEU A 131 -2.20 -27.50 14.16
CA LEU A 131 -1.71 -28.41 13.11
C LEU A 131 -0.21 -28.70 13.21
N GLY A 132 0.52 -27.96 14.06
CA GLY A 132 1.89 -28.29 14.45
C GLY A 132 2.99 -27.87 13.45
N ALA A 133 2.67 -27.03 12.47
CA ALA A 133 3.68 -26.50 11.53
C ALA A 133 4.17 -25.12 11.99
N ALA A 134 5.41 -25.06 12.51
CA ALA A 134 6.00 -23.81 12.98
C ALA A 134 5.98 -22.71 11.90
N ALA A 135 5.71 -21.47 12.32
CA ALA A 135 5.58 -20.33 11.42
C ALA A 135 6.35 -19.11 11.96
N THR A 136 6.83 -18.26 11.05
CA THR A 136 7.58 -17.03 11.39
C THR A 136 7.00 -15.87 10.60
N SER A 137 6.87 -14.71 11.24
CA SER A 137 6.40 -13.49 10.60
C SER A 137 7.44 -12.89 9.65
N GLY A 138 7.00 -11.92 8.85
CA GLY A 138 7.93 -10.95 8.25
C GLY A 138 8.65 -10.12 9.32
N ASN A 139 9.66 -9.36 8.86
CA ASN A 139 10.45 -8.52 9.74
C ASN A 139 9.67 -7.26 10.17
N PHE A 140 9.89 -6.84 11.41
CA PHE A 140 9.49 -5.55 11.95
C PHE A 140 10.67 -4.91 12.69
N THR A 141 10.55 -3.61 12.98
CA THR A 141 11.62 -2.80 13.55
C THR A 141 11.35 -2.47 15.02
N PHE A 142 12.34 -2.62 15.89
CA PHE A 142 12.38 -1.87 17.15
C PHE A 142 13.11 -0.55 16.89
N ASP A 143 12.42 0.56 17.11
CA ASP A 143 12.88 1.93 16.81
C ASP A 143 13.13 2.66 18.13
N PHE A 144 14.41 2.85 18.46
CA PHE A 144 14.85 3.52 19.67
C PHE A 144 15.11 5.00 19.40
N SER A 145 14.67 5.82 20.34
CA SER A 145 14.80 7.26 20.29
C SER A 145 15.91 7.73 21.24
N ASP A 146 16.81 8.59 20.76
CA ASP A 146 17.79 9.30 21.61
C ASP A 146 17.06 10.35 22.49
N PRO A 147 17.47 10.59 23.76
CA PRO A 147 16.97 11.73 24.52
C PRO A 147 17.04 13.00 23.68
N ALA A 148 15.92 13.74 23.64
CA ALA A 148 15.90 15.07 23.09
C ALA A 148 17.05 15.88 23.73
N VAL A 149 18.04 16.25 22.91
CA VAL A 149 19.06 17.22 23.28
C VAL A 149 18.35 18.54 23.60
N THR A 150 18.07 18.79 24.87
CA THR A 150 17.80 20.12 25.42
C THR A 150 19.14 20.87 25.44
N THR A 151 19.41 21.94 24.71
CA THR A 151 18.62 22.89 23.92
C THR A 151 19.19 22.98 22.51
N LYS A 152 18.33 22.76 21.53
CA LYS A 152 18.65 22.70 20.12
C LYS A 152 17.88 23.85 19.43
N THR A 153 18.60 24.78 18.81
CA THR A 153 18.05 25.99 18.17
C THR A 153 17.42 25.64 16.82
N GLN A 154 16.10 25.85 16.73
CA GLN A 154 15.31 25.60 15.52
C GLN A 154 15.67 26.54 14.36
N LEU A 155 15.30 26.16 13.13
CA LEU A 155 15.53 26.92 11.89
C LEU A 155 15.16 28.41 12.03
N GLY A 156 16.07 29.30 11.63
CA GLY A 156 15.91 30.76 11.77
C GLY A 156 16.29 31.34 13.13
N GLY A 157 16.66 30.52 14.12
CA GLY A 157 17.24 30.99 15.38
C GLY A 157 18.67 31.53 15.20
N ALA A 158 19.04 32.47 16.07
CA ALA A 158 20.40 32.99 16.15
C ALA A 158 21.38 31.88 16.52
N CYS A 159 22.51 31.80 15.83
CA CYS A 159 23.62 30.95 16.26
C CYS A 159 24.90 31.78 16.44
N GLY A 160 25.88 31.23 17.16
CA GLY A 160 27.18 31.86 17.32
C GLY A 160 28.02 31.71 16.04
N THR A 161 29.32 31.44 16.20
CA THR A 161 30.24 31.31 15.06
C THR A 161 30.61 29.87 14.73
N GLN A 162 30.02 28.88 15.39
CA GLN A 162 30.36 27.46 15.27
C GLN A 162 29.15 26.64 14.80
N GLU A 163 29.38 25.65 13.95
CA GLU A 163 28.34 24.76 13.41
C GLU A 163 27.60 23.96 14.51
N THR A 164 28.24 23.75 15.66
CA THR A 164 27.67 23.08 16.84
C THR A 164 26.56 23.86 17.54
N ASP A 165 26.37 25.12 17.18
CA ASP A 165 25.34 26.00 17.78
C ASP A 165 23.93 25.75 17.19
N CYS A 166 23.85 24.96 16.11
CA CYS A 166 22.61 24.58 15.46
C CYS A 166 22.27 23.10 15.63
N ASP A 167 21.00 22.78 15.40
CA ASP A 167 20.51 21.40 15.44
C ASP A 167 21.22 20.50 14.44
N ARG A 168 21.22 19.20 14.72
CA ARG A 168 21.67 18.20 13.73
C ARG A 168 20.87 18.41 12.44
N ASN A 169 21.58 18.62 11.33
CA ASN A 169 21.07 18.94 9.98
C ASN A 169 20.84 20.44 9.69
N LEU A 170 21.25 21.34 10.59
CA LEU A 170 21.27 22.77 10.32
C LEU A 170 22.72 23.27 10.26
N VAL A 171 22.96 24.29 9.46
CA VAL A 171 24.26 24.94 9.28
C VAL A 171 24.14 26.41 9.67
N CYS A 172 25.10 26.91 10.45
CA CYS A 172 25.26 28.33 10.70
C CYS A 172 25.76 29.04 9.45
N ALA A 173 24.96 29.96 8.90
CA ALA A 173 25.37 30.78 7.76
C ALA A 173 25.09 32.26 8.03
N PRO A 174 25.98 33.16 7.55
CA PRO A 174 25.75 34.59 7.68
C PRO A 174 24.57 35.00 6.82
N VAL A 175 23.75 35.90 7.37
CA VAL A 175 22.73 36.64 6.62
C VAL A 175 23.37 37.92 6.10
N GLU A 176 22.92 38.36 4.93
CA GLU A 176 23.47 39.53 4.23
C GLU A 176 23.32 40.83 5.04
N ILE A 177 22.43 40.85 6.04
CA ILE A 177 22.20 41.98 6.94
C ILE A 177 23.09 41.85 8.18
N ASP A 178 24.06 42.76 8.32
CA ASP A 178 24.95 42.94 9.49
C ASP A 178 25.83 41.74 9.87
N LYS A 179 26.00 40.75 8.97
CA LYS A 179 26.81 39.53 9.21
C LYS A 179 26.37 38.74 10.46
N ARG A 180 25.09 38.77 10.80
CA ARG A 180 24.52 37.91 11.84
C ARG A 180 24.42 36.47 11.35
N TYR A 181 24.70 35.52 12.23
CA TYR A 181 24.61 34.08 11.93
C TYR A 181 23.25 33.54 12.37
N MET A 182 22.62 32.76 11.49
CA MET A 182 21.39 32.02 11.81
C MET A 182 21.50 30.58 11.33
N CYS A 183 20.74 29.70 11.97
CA CYS A 183 20.65 28.30 11.58
C CYS A 183 19.77 28.14 10.32
N ARG A 184 20.34 27.55 9.27
CA ARG A 184 19.68 27.22 7.99
C ARG A 184 19.67 25.71 7.75
N GLY A 185 18.79 25.21 6.90
CA GLY A 185 18.73 23.77 6.59
C GLY A 185 19.91 23.31 5.74
N SER A 186 20.54 22.18 6.08
CA SER A 186 21.78 21.70 5.46
C SER A 186 21.62 20.65 4.35
N SER A 187 20.42 20.11 4.13
CA SER A 187 20.15 19.06 3.16
C SER A 187 18.86 19.28 2.38
N ASP A 188 18.73 18.57 1.26
CA ASP A 188 17.59 18.56 0.34
C ASP A 188 16.36 17.77 0.85
N THR A 189 16.43 17.30 2.09
CA THR A 189 15.39 16.50 2.78
C THR A 189 14.91 17.16 4.06
N LEU A 190 15.52 18.29 4.45
CA LEU A 190 15.16 18.98 5.68
C LEU A 190 14.01 19.95 5.44
N GLY A 191 13.01 19.90 6.32
CA GLY A 191 11.91 20.86 6.30
C GLY A 191 12.41 22.29 6.53
N CYS A 192 12.10 23.20 5.62
CA CYS A 192 12.20 24.63 5.87
C CYS A 192 10.91 25.12 6.55
N LEU A 193 11.00 25.44 7.83
CA LEU A 193 9.90 26.01 8.60
C LEU A 193 9.88 27.52 8.41
N ASN A 194 8.73 28.14 8.16
CA ASN A 194 8.61 29.60 8.16
C ASN A 194 8.57 30.18 9.59
N THR A 195 9.41 29.65 10.49
CA THR A 195 9.53 30.02 11.91
C THR A 195 9.77 31.51 12.14
N PHE A 196 10.14 32.26 11.09
CA PHE A 196 10.13 33.72 11.10
C PHE A 196 8.79 34.25 11.62
N ASN A 197 7.64 33.66 11.25
CA ASN A 197 6.33 34.10 11.72
C ASN A 197 6.05 33.80 13.20
N SER A 198 6.65 32.73 13.75
CA SER A 198 6.54 32.36 15.18
C SER A 198 7.55 33.05 16.09
N MET A 199 8.50 33.81 15.54
CA MET A 199 9.42 34.65 16.32
C MET A 199 8.71 35.88 16.89
N SER A 200 9.19 36.35 18.05
CA SER A 200 8.73 37.61 18.63
C SER A 200 9.05 38.77 17.67
N GLN A 201 8.25 39.84 17.69
CA GLN A 201 8.48 40.98 16.81
C GLN A 201 9.86 41.63 17.03
N ALA A 202 10.35 41.63 18.28
CA ALA A 202 11.68 42.13 18.62
C ALA A 202 12.82 41.33 17.96
N ASP A 203 12.63 40.01 17.82
CA ASP A 203 13.60 39.15 17.13
C ASP A 203 13.53 39.35 15.61
N LYS A 204 12.32 39.50 15.04
CA LYS A 204 12.12 39.84 13.61
C LYS A 204 12.83 41.15 13.24
N ASP A 205 12.65 42.18 14.06
CA ASP A 205 13.25 43.51 13.86
C ASP A 205 14.80 43.47 13.97
N SER A 206 15.33 42.48 14.68
CA SER A 206 16.77 42.25 14.84
C SER A 206 17.42 41.47 13.70
N PHE A 207 16.68 40.86 12.76
CA PHE A 207 17.25 40.12 11.63
C PHE A 207 16.99 40.77 10.27
N GLY A 208 16.05 41.72 10.18
CA GLY A 208 15.66 42.37 8.93
C GLY A 208 14.75 41.49 8.06
N VAL A 209 14.62 41.79 6.76
CA VAL A 209 13.75 41.02 5.85
C VAL A 209 14.45 39.71 5.46
N VAL A 210 13.98 38.58 5.98
CA VAL A 210 14.43 37.23 5.62
C VAL A 210 13.49 36.65 4.56
N THR A 211 14.02 36.21 3.42
CA THR A 211 13.23 35.59 2.36
C THR A 211 13.22 34.07 2.48
N ALA A 212 12.31 33.38 1.78
CA ALA A 212 12.27 31.92 1.76
C ALA A 212 13.60 31.29 1.27
N ASN A 213 14.36 32.01 0.45
CA ASN A 213 15.66 31.54 -0.06
C ASN A 213 16.77 31.59 1.00
N ASP A 214 16.59 32.37 2.06
CA ASP A 214 17.58 32.52 3.13
C ASP A 214 17.47 31.41 4.19
N LEU A 215 16.46 30.54 4.08
CA LEU A 215 16.17 29.47 5.06
C LEU A 215 16.96 28.18 4.80
N CYS A 216 17.57 28.04 3.62
CA CYS A 216 18.34 26.86 3.23
C CYS A 216 19.81 27.23 2.98
N ALA A 217 20.70 26.24 3.08
CA ALA A 217 22.11 26.42 2.76
C ALA A 217 22.32 26.76 1.27
N THR A 218 23.51 27.27 0.94
CA THR A 218 23.87 27.69 -0.42
C THR A 218 23.62 26.57 -1.45
N GLY A 219 22.82 26.86 -2.48
CA GLY A 219 22.47 25.90 -3.55
C GLY A 219 21.11 25.21 -3.37
N LEU A 220 20.44 25.42 -2.24
CA LEU A 220 19.11 24.92 -1.94
C LEU A 220 18.10 26.06 -1.91
N VAL A 221 16.85 25.78 -2.23
CA VAL A 221 15.71 26.70 -2.06
C VAL A 221 14.65 26.07 -1.18
N CYS A 222 13.99 26.89 -0.37
CA CYS A 222 12.84 26.46 0.41
C CYS A 222 11.64 26.31 -0.53
N ASN A 223 11.30 25.06 -0.88
CA ASN A 223 10.10 24.75 -1.64
C ASN A 223 8.91 24.69 -0.69
N THR A 224 8.18 25.79 -0.57
CA THR A 224 6.91 25.84 0.15
C THR A 224 5.78 25.43 -0.78
N VAL A 225 4.96 24.46 -0.37
CA VAL A 225 3.63 24.31 -0.99
C VAL A 225 2.85 25.57 -0.64
N ILE A 226 2.29 26.24 -1.64
CA ILE A 226 1.44 27.43 -1.47
C ILE A 226 0.36 27.04 -0.44
N ASP A 227 0.37 27.70 0.73
CA ASP A 227 -0.53 27.55 1.89
C ASP A 227 -0.11 26.66 3.08
N THR A 228 1.14 26.15 3.17
CA THR A 228 1.64 25.53 4.42
C THR A 228 2.83 26.25 5.06
N VAL A 229 2.81 26.31 6.40
CA VAL A 229 3.89 26.81 7.31
C VAL A 229 5.18 25.97 7.19
N GLN A 230 5.10 24.81 6.52
CA GLN A 230 6.18 23.84 6.32
C GLN A 230 6.52 23.76 4.82
N GLY A 231 7.78 23.94 4.45
CA GLY A 231 8.36 23.60 3.14
C GLY A 231 9.51 22.61 3.31
N ILE A 232 10.15 22.20 2.21
CA ILE A 232 11.36 21.36 2.24
C ILE A 232 12.48 22.12 1.50
N CYS A 233 13.68 22.16 2.08
CA CYS A 233 14.86 22.62 1.35
C CYS A 233 15.09 21.62 0.23
N ALA A 234 15.06 22.07 -1.02
CA ALA A 234 15.29 21.20 -2.17
C ALA A 234 16.37 21.82 -3.05
N ASN A 235 17.12 20.98 -3.75
CA ASN A 235 18.01 21.45 -4.78
C ASN A 235 17.18 22.21 -5.83
N ASP A 236 17.46 23.48 -6.06
CA ASP A 236 16.80 24.21 -7.13
C ASP A 236 17.43 23.79 -8.46
N PHE A 237 16.94 22.68 -9.02
CA PHE A 237 17.29 22.23 -10.38
C PHE A 237 16.61 23.11 -11.45
N GLY A 238 16.44 24.40 -11.18
CA GLY A 238 15.72 25.33 -12.03
C GLY A 238 14.24 24.98 -12.14
N GLY A 239 13.60 24.49 -11.08
CA GLY A 239 12.20 24.05 -11.10
C GLY A 239 11.24 25.16 -11.57
N LYS A 240 11.54 26.42 -11.24
CA LYS A 240 10.80 27.59 -11.74
C LYS A 240 10.98 27.80 -13.25
N LYS A 241 12.18 27.56 -13.77
CA LYS A 241 12.48 27.58 -15.21
C LYS A 241 11.88 26.38 -15.94
N ALA A 242 11.88 25.20 -15.33
CA ALA A 242 11.25 23.99 -15.89
C ALA A 242 9.72 24.14 -15.95
N ALA A 243 9.10 24.80 -14.97
CA ALA A 243 7.67 25.12 -14.97
C ALA A 243 7.31 26.19 -16.03
N GLU A 244 8.13 27.24 -16.20
CA GLU A 244 8.00 28.16 -17.35
C GLU A 244 8.12 27.43 -18.69
N LEU A 245 8.94 26.38 -18.75
CA LEU A 245 9.18 25.56 -19.94
C LEU A 245 8.27 24.32 -20.05
N LYS A 246 7.37 24.10 -19.08
CA LYS A 246 6.43 22.95 -18.97
C LYS A 246 7.08 21.57 -19.07
N LEU A 247 8.24 21.36 -18.47
CA LEU A 247 8.91 20.06 -18.42
C LEU A 247 8.59 19.34 -17.10
N GLY A 248 7.85 18.22 -17.15
CA GLY A 248 7.61 17.34 -16.00
C GLY A 248 6.20 17.32 -15.40
N GLU A 249 5.19 17.87 -16.06
CA GLU A 249 3.78 17.69 -15.66
C GLU A 249 3.32 16.26 -16.01
N ASP A 250 2.58 15.63 -15.09
CA ASP A 250 2.25 14.20 -15.06
C ASP A 250 1.99 13.62 -16.45
N THR A 251 2.78 12.60 -16.81
CA THR A 251 2.40 11.70 -17.89
C THR A 251 1.05 11.13 -17.51
N THR A 252 -0.02 11.60 -18.16
CA THR A 252 -1.37 11.07 -18.04
C THR A 252 -1.29 9.55 -17.96
N ASP A 253 -1.64 8.99 -16.81
CA ASP A 253 -1.55 7.56 -16.49
C ASP A 253 -1.88 6.73 -17.72
N ILE A 254 -1.05 5.74 -18.04
CA ILE A 254 -1.28 4.85 -19.18
C ILE A 254 -2.70 4.23 -19.18
N ARG A 255 -3.33 4.13 -18.00
CA ARG A 255 -4.74 3.73 -17.83
C ARG A 255 -5.72 4.67 -18.54
N ASN A 256 -5.47 5.98 -18.53
CA ASN A 256 -6.29 6.98 -19.22
C ASN A 256 -6.14 6.88 -20.74
N GLU A 257 -4.93 6.60 -21.23
CA GLU A 257 -4.70 6.38 -22.65
C GLU A 257 -5.32 5.06 -23.14
N ILE A 258 -5.22 3.97 -22.36
CA ILE A 258 -5.88 2.70 -22.66
C ILE A 258 -7.40 2.87 -22.71
N ASN A 259 -8.00 3.57 -21.73
CA ASN A 259 -9.44 3.83 -21.70
C ASN A 259 -9.89 4.68 -22.89
N ARG A 260 -9.10 5.69 -23.28
CA ARG A 260 -9.37 6.51 -24.48
C ARG A 260 -9.36 5.66 -25.75
N VAL A 261 -8.37 4.79 -25.92
CA VAL A 261 -8.25 3.93 -27.11
C VAL A 261 -9.40 2.92 -27.17
N ILE A 262 -9.74 2.24 -26.07
CA ILE A 262 -10.85 1.27 -26.03
C ILE A 262 -12.17 1.96 -26.40
N ASN A 263 -12.45 3.15 -25.85
CA ASN A 263 -13.71 3.84 -26.12
C ASN A 263 -13.85 4.25 -27.60
N ILE A 264 -12.73 4.61 -28.26
CA ILE A 264 -12.71 4.87 -29.70
C ILE A 264 -13.08 3.60 -30.49
N PHE A 265 -12.47 2.45 -30.19
CA PHE A 265 -12.77 1.20 -30.90
C PHE A 265 -14.21 0.70 -30.65
N LEU A 266 -14.72 0.83 -29.42
CA LEU A 266 -16.09 0.43 -29.09
C LEU A 266 -17.13 1.29 -29.82
N SER A 267 -16.89 2.59 -29.96
CA SER A 267 -17.79 3.49 -30.70
C SER A 267 -17.93 3.08 -32.17
N PHE A 268 -16.83 2.67 -32.81
CA PHE A 268 -16.83 2.24 -34.20
C PHE A 268 -17.61 0.94 -34.41
N LEU A 269 -17.42 -0.05 -33.52
CA LEU A 269 -18.13 -1.31 -33.57
C LEU A 269 -19.63 -1.14 -33.29
N ALA A 270 -20.00 -0.25 -32.36
CA ALA A 270 -21.40 0.03 -32.06
C ALA A 270 -22.15 0.61 -33.27
N ILE A 271 -21.53 1.58 -33.96
CA ILE A 271 -22.11 2.19 -35.17
C ILE A 271 -22.29 1.12 -36.28
N LEU A 272 -21.29 0.27 -36.49
CA LEU A 272 -21.39 -0.83 -37.46
C LEU A 272 -22.50 -1.83 -37.10
N GLY A 273 -22.64 -2.18 -35.82
CA GLY A 273 -23.69 -3.07 -35.33
C GLY A 273 -25.09 -2.51 -35.61
N VAL A 274 -25.32 -1.23 -35.31
CA VAL A 274 -26.59 -0.55 -35.64
C VAL A 274 -26.81 -0.50 -37.15
N GLY A 275 -25.77 -0.25 -37.95
CA GLY A 275 -25.85 -0.26 -39.41
C GLY A 275 -26.31 -1.60 -39.98
N LEU A 276 -25.83 -2.73 -39.43
CA LEU A 276 -26.26 -4.07 -39.84
C LEU A 276 -27.72 -4.36 -39.48
N ILE A 277 -28.21 -3.82 -38.35
CA ILE A 277 -29.63 -3.92 -37.97
C ILE A 277 -30.51 -3.17 -38.96
N ILE A 278 -30.12 -1.94 -39.32
CA ILE A 278 -30.85 -1.13 -40.32
C ILE A 278 -30.85 -1.84 -41.68
N TYR A 279 -29.70 -2.37 -42.12
CA TYR A 279 -29.59 -3.14 -43.36
C TYR A 279 -30.50 -4.39 -43.36
N GLY A 280 -30.50 -5.14 -42.25
CA GLY A 280 -31.40 -6.28 -42.08
C GLY A 280 -32.88 -5.88 -42.13
N GLY A 281 -33.23 -4.73 -41.54
CA GLY A 281 -34.58 -4.17 -41.58
C GLY A 281 -35.04 -3.79 -42.99
N ILE A 282 -34.19 -3.11 -43.76
CA ILE A 282 -34.49 -2.75 -45.16
C ILE A 282 -34.65 -4.03 -46.00
N LEU A 283 -33.74 -4.99 -45.86
CA LEU A 283 -33.80 -6.26 -46.58
C LEU A 283 -35.10 -7.02 -46.27
N TRP A 284 -35.56 -6.97 -45.02
CA TRP A 284 -36.84 -7.57 -44.62
C TRP A 284 -38.04 -6.86 -45.24
N ALA A 285 -38.02 -5.52 -45.25
CA ALA A 285 -39.10 -4.70 -45.83
C ALA A 285 -39.20 -4.87 -47.36
N THR A 286 -38.09 -5.06 -48.06
CA THR A 286 -38.06 -5.26 -49.52
C THR A 286 -38.25 -6.70 -49.97
N ALA A 287 -38.36 -7.67 -49.05
CA ALA A 287 -38.37 -9.09 -49.39
C ALA A 287 -39.63 -9.56 -50.14
N GLY A 288 -40.72 -8.79 -50.14
CA GLY A 288 -41.90 -9.05 -50.98
C GLY A 288 -42.56 -10.43 -50.78
N GLY A 289 -42.34 -11.09 -49.63
CA GLY A 289 -42.83 -12.44 -49.35
C GLY A 289 -41.91 -13.58 -49.81
N ASN A 290 -40.69 -13.31 -50.28
CA ASN A 290 -39.69 -14.34 -50.53
C ASN A 290 -39.09 -14.85 -49.20
N ASP A 291 -39.44 -16.08 -48.82
CA ASP A 291 -39.00 -16.74 -47.58
C ASP A 291 -37.47 -16.79 -47.42
N GLU A 292 -36.72 -16.88 -48.52
CA GLU A 292 -35.26 -16.92 -48.48
C GLU A 292 -34.68 -15.59 -48.01
N GLN A 293 -35.19 -14.46 -48.54
CA GLN A 293 -34.74 -13.13 -48.15
C GLN A 293 -35.18 -12.77 -46.73
N VAL A 294 -36.40 -13.17 -46.34
CA VAL A 294 -36.89 -13.01 -44.96
C VAL A 294 -36.01 -13.80 -43.98
N GLY A 295 -35.66 -15.03 -44.32
CA GLY A 295 -34.75 -15.87 -43.53
C GLY A 295 -33.36 -15.25 -43.37
N LYS A 296 -32.82 -14.68 -44.46
CA LYS A 296 -31.52 -14.01 -44.45
C LYS A 296 -31.55 -12.75 -43.57
N ALA A 297 -32.55 -11.89 -43.73
CA ALA A 297 -32.70 -10.67 -42.94
C ALA A 297 -32.79 -10.98 -41.43
N ARG A 298 -33.59 -11.99 -41.05
CA ARG A 298 -33.75 -12.39 -39.65
C ARG A 298 -32.45 -12.88 -39.02
N LYS A 299 -31.69 -13.71 -39.75
CA LYS A 299 -30.37 -14.19 -39.29
C LYS A 299 -29.39 -13.03 -39.10
N THR A 300 -29.35 -12.08 -40.04
CA THR A 300 -28.49 -10.89 -39.93
C THR A 300 -28.85 -10.03 -38.73
N MET A 301 -30.15 -9.78 -38.49
CA MET A 301 -30.59 -9.02 -37.32
C MET A 301 -30.26 -9.70 -35.99
N ILE A 302 -30.49 -11.02 -35.88
CA ILE A 302 -30.18 -11.78 -34.66
C ILE A 302 -28.67 -11.76 -34.38
N ALA A 303 -27.84 -11.96 -35.41
CA ALA A 303 -26.39 -11.92 -35.26
C ALA A 303 -25.89 -10.54 -34.80
N ALA A 304 -26.45 -9.45 -35.34
CA ALA A 304 -26.09 -8.10 -34.94
C ALA A 304 -26.48 -7.79 -33.48
N VAL A 305 -27.67 -8.23 -33.05
CA VAL A 305 -28.14 -8.04 -31.66
C VAL A 305 -27.26 -8.79 -30.66
N ILE A 306 -26.90 -10.05 -30.96
CA ILE A 306 -25.99 -10.83 -30.10
C ILE A 306 -24.63 -10.14 -29.98
N GLY A 307 -24.09 -9.60 -31.08
CA GLY A 307 -22.84 -8.84 -31.06
C GLY A 307 -22.88 -7.62 -30.14
N LEU A 308 -23.96 -6.83 -30.20
CA LEU A 308 -24.14 -5.67 -29.33
C LEU A 308 -24.29 -6.06 -27.85
N ILE A 309 -24.98 -7.17 -27.56
CA ILE A 309 -25.12 -7.67 -26.18
C ILE A 309 -23.77 -8.08 -25.59
N ILE A 310 -22.93 -8.78 -26.36
CA ILE A 310 -21.58 -9.20 -25.92
C ILE A 310 -20.72 -7.98 -25.58
N ILE A 311 -20.76 -6.93 -26.42
CA ILE A 311 -20.01 -5.69 -26.17
C ILE A 311 -20.47 -5.01 -24.87
N ALA A 312 -21.79 -4.93 -24.64
CA ALA A 312 -22.33 -4.34 -23.44
C ALA A 312 -21.92 -5.10 -22.17
N VAL A 313 -21.95 -6.44 -22.21
CA VAL A 313 -21.55 -7.30 -21.08
C VAL A 313 -20.04 -7.24 -20.83
N ALA A 314 -19.21 -7.14 -21.88
CA ALA A 314 -17.77 -6.99 -21.72
C ALA A 314 -17.42 -5.69 -20.98
N TRP A 315 -18.08 -4.59 -21.33
CA TRP A 315 -17.86 -3.29 -20.70
C TRP A 315 -18.24 -3.30 -19.21
N THR A 316 -19.38 -3.91 -18.84
CA THR A 316 -19.79 -3.97 -17.44
C THR A 316 -18.80 -4.75 -16.59
N ILE A 317 -18.28 -5.89 -17.08
CA ILE A 317 -17.28 -6.70 -16.37
C ILE A 317 -15.98 -5.91 -16.14
N ILE A 318 -15.46 -5.23 -17.17
CA ILE A 318 -14.23 -4.44 -17.07
C ILE A 318 -14.38 -3.33 -16.02
N SER A 319 -15.51 -2.60 -16.06
CA SER A 319 -15.77 -1.53 -15.10
C SER A 319 -15.83 -2.05 -13.65
N TYR A 320 -16.40 -3.24 -13.43
CA TYR A 320 -16.46 -3.86 -12.12
C TYR A 320 -15.08 -4.23 -11.58
N VAL A 321 -14.19 -4.77 -12.42
CA VAL A 321 -12.81 -5.12 -12.02
C VAL A 321 -11.98 -3.88 -11.70
N ILE A 322 -12.11 -2.81 -12.49
CA ILE A 322 -11.40 -1.55 -12.25
C ILE A 322 -11.84 -0.93 -10.92
N ASN A 323 -13.15 -0.81 -10.70
CA ASN A 323 -13.70 -0.25 -9.46
C ASN A 323 -13.28 -1.08 -8.24
N LEU A 324 -13.20 -2.41 -8.36
CA LEU A 324 -12.71 -3.27 -7.29
C LEU A 324 -11.21 -3.02 -6.99
N GLY A 325 -10.39 -2.80 -8.02
CA GLY A 325 -8.97 -2.50 -7.87
C GLY A 325 -8.73 -1.17 -7.13
N ASP A 326 -9.47 -0.12 -7.48
CA ASP A 326 -9.33 1.20 -6.84
C ASP A 326 -9.79 1.18 -5.37
N THR A 327 -10.72 0.29 -5.00
CA THR A 327 -11.11 0.10 -3.59
C THR A 327 -10.09 -0.70 -2.76
N LEU A 328 -9.14 -1.38 -3.41
CA LEU A 328 -8.15 -2.23 -2.77
C LEU A 328 -6.74 -1.61 -2.73
N SER A 329 -6.53 -0.44 -3.36
CA SER A 329 -5.30 0.37 -3.31
C SER A 329 -5.47 1.59 -2.40
#